data_AF-A0A6L7YKI6-F1
#
_entry.id   AF-A0A6L7YKI6-F1
#
_cell.length_a   1.000
_cell.length_b   1.000
_cell.length_c   1.000
_cell.angle_alpha   90.00
_cell.angle_beta   90.00
_cell.angle_gamma   90.00
#
_symmetry.space_group_name_H-M   'P 1'
#
loop_
_entity.id
_entity.type
_entity.pdbx_description
1 polymer ?
#
loop_
_entity_poly.entity_id
_entity_poly.type
_entity_poly.pdbx_seq_one_letter_code
_entity_poly.pdbx_strand_id
1 'polypeptide(L)'
;MQLFVDADEAYLVWTRWHSEGYVLNVGRTPHPSTAIVLHLAVCELIAQPGTRYTTGDYVKICSLDRQELIEWAEREDVDGELSTDCHCLN
;
A
#
# COMPACT_ATOMS: atom_id res chain seq x y z
N MET A 1 7.65 9.51 2.95
CA MET A 1 6.75 8.41 3.31
C MET A 1 5.69 8.77 4.37
N GLN A 2 4.47 8.22 4.27
CA GLN A 2 3.38 8.34 5.25
C GLN A 2 2.68 6.99 5.49
N LEU A 3 2.51 6.59 6.76
CA LEU A 3 1.83 5.35 7.16
C LEU A 3 0.37 5.65 7.56
N PHE A 4 -0.57 4.84 7.08
CA PHE A 4 -1.97 4.87 7.46
C PHE A 4 -2.40 3.55 8.11
N VAL A 5 -2.87 3.64 9.36
CA VAL A 5 -3.41 2.55 10.17
C VAL A 5 -4.74 3.02 10.74
N ASP A 6 -5.81 2.25 10.52
CA ASP A 6 -7.18 2.59 10.99
C ASP A 6 -7.65 4.01 10.55
N ALA A 7 -7.21 4.46 9.38
CA ALA A 7 -7.33 5.83 8.88
C ALA A 7 -7.82 5.89 7.42
N ASP A 8 -8.90 5.17 7.11
CA ASP A 8 -9.43 5.00 5.74
C ASP A 8 -9.71 6.33 5.03
N GLU A 9 -10.35 7.28 5.72
CA GLU A 9 -10.66 8.59 5.14
C GLU A 9 -9.40 9.37 4.78
N ALA A 10 -8.39 9.38 5.66
CA ALA A 10 -7.14 10.09 5.43
C ALA A 10 -6.34 9.47 4.28
N TYR A 11 -6.33 8.13 4.19
CA TYR A 11 -5.72 7.41 3.08
C TYR A 11 -6.42 7.75 1.74
N LEU A 12 -7.76 7.73 1.70
CA LEU A 12 -8.52 8.09 0.50
C LEU A 12 -8.31 9.55 0.08
N VAL A 13 -8.16 10.47 1.05
CA VAL A 13 -7.79 11.84 0.74
C VAL A 13 -6.39 11.87 0.12
N TRP A 14 -5.42 11.15 0.69
CA TRP A 14 -4.06 11.10 0.18
C TRP A 14 -4.01 10.62 -1.27
N THR A 15 -4.70 9.53 -1.63
CA THR A 15 -4.69 8.99 -3.00
C THR A 15 -5.30 9.94 -4.02
N ARG A 16 -6.31 10.73 -3.64
CA ARG A 16 -6.92 11.76 -4.50
C ARG A 16 -5.98 12.93 -4.77
N TRP A 17 -5.14 13.30 -3.81
CA TRP A 17 -4.19 14.41 -3.96
C TRP A 17 -2.87 14.00 -4.61
N HIS A 18 -2.55 12.70 -4.61
CA HIS A 18 -1.28 12.16 -5.10
C HIS A 18 -1.51 11.05 -6.11
N SER A 19 -2.17 11.36 -7.24
CA SER A 19 -2.50 10.35 -8.28
C SER A 19 -1.27 9.66 -8.89
N GLU A 20 -0.12 10.34 -8.90
CA GLU A 20 1.17 9.80 -9.37
C GLU A 20 1.98 9.13 -8.24
N GLY A 21 1.42 9.07 -7.02
CA GLY A 21 2.07 8.46 -5.88
C GLY A 21 2.02 6.94 -5.90
N TYR A 22 2.81 6.35 -5.01
CA TYR A 22 2.92 4.92 -4.78
C TYR A 22 2.35 4.55 -3.42
N VAL A 23 1.75 3.36 -3.35
CA VAL A 23 1.18 2.78 -2.15
C VAL A 23 1.71 1.37 -1.99
N LEU A 24 2.40 1.13 -0.89
CA LEU A 24 2.72 -0.20 -0.42
C LEU A 24 1.54 -0.70 0.43
N ASN A 25 0.90 -1.77 -0.04
CA ASN A 25 -0.14 -2.47 0.68
C ASN A 25 0.51 -3.59 1.52
N VAL A 26 0.45 -3.49 2.84
CA VAL A 26 1.17 -4.39 3.75
C VAL A 26 0.17 -5.10 4.65
N GLY A 27 0.25 -6.42 4.75
CA GLY A 27 -0.57 -7.18 5.71
C GLY A 27 -0.18 -6.88 7.15
N ARG A 28 -1.18 -6.79 8.03
CA ARG A 28 -0.97 -6.58 9.48
C ARG A 28 -0.44 -7.81 10.20
N THR A 29 -0.83 -8.98 9.72
CA THR A 29 -0.48 -10.26 10.32
C THR A 29 0.31 -11.07 9.31
N PRO A 30 1.40 -11.74 9.74
CA PRO A 30 2.10 -12.71 8.91
C PRO A 30 1.14 -13.76 8.38
N HIS A 31 0.86 -13.76 7.09
CA HIS A 31 0.09 -14.79 6.44
C HIS A 31 0.66 -15.06 5.04
N PRO A 32 0.73 -16.33 4.59
CA PRO A 32 1.25 -16.65 3.25
C PRO A 32 0.51 -15.98 2.10
N SER A 33 -0.71 -15.48 2.34
CA SER A 33 -1.52 -14.73 1.36
C SER A 33 -1.55 -13.22 1.58
N THR A 34 -0.96 -12.70 2.66
CA THR A 34 -0.87 -11.25 2.89
C THR A 34 0.41 -10.74 2.24
N ALA A 35 0.35 -10.58 0.92
CA ALA A 35 1.47 -10.06 0.15
C ALA A 35 1.74 -8.58 0.47
N ILE A 36 3.02 -8.23 0.53
CA ILE A 36 3.48 -6.84 0.42
C ILE A 36 3.38 -6.49 -1.06
N VAL A 37 2.42 -5.66 -1.45
CA VAL A 37 2.21 -5.33 -2.87
C VAL A 37 2.36 -3.85 -3.09
N LEU A 38 3.22 -3.49 -4.04
CA LEU A 38 3.37 -2.12 -4.50
C LEU A 38 2.31 -1.79 -5.54
N HIS A 39 1.71 -0.61 -5.41
CA HIS A 39 0.69 -0.09 -6.31
C HIS A 39 0.95 1.38 -6.63
N LEU A 40 0.34 1.88 -7.72
CA LEU A 40 0.05 3.31 -7.86
C LEU A 40 -1.14 3.71 -7.00
N ALA A 41 -1.19 4.97 -6.57
CA ALA A 41 -2.29 5.55 -5.80
C ALA A 41 -3.65 5.45 -6.50
N VAL A 42 -3.66 5.42 -7.83
CA VAL A 42 -4.84 5.27 -8.68
C VAL A 42 -5.27 3.81 -8.91
N CYS A 43 -4.57 2.84 -8.31
CA CYS A 43 -4.88 1.43 -8.53
C CYS A 43 -6.26 1.07 -7.98
N GLU A 44 -7.12 0.54 -8.85
CA GLU A 44 -8.49 0.18 -8.51
C GLU A 44 -8.56 -0.86 -7.39
N LEU A 45 -7.59 -1.79 -7.31
CA LEU A 45 -7.54 -2.85 -6.29
C LEU A 45 -7.42 -2.30 -4.86
N ILE A 46 -6.86 -1.11 -4.68
CA ILE A 46 -6.68 -0.46 -3.38
C ILE A 46 -7.58 0.76 -3.18
N ALA A 47 -8.52 0.98 -4.11
CA ALA A 47 -9.46 2.09 -4.12
C ALA A 47 -10.93 1.64 -4.30
N GLN A 48 -11.20 0.33 -4.31
CA GLN A 48 -12.57 -0.21 -4.49
C GLN A 48 -13.52 0.33 -3.40
N PRO A 49 -14.68 0.91 -3.77
CA PRO A 49 -15.65 1.42 -2.79
C PRO A 49 -16.14 0.35 -1.82
N GLY A 50 -16.39 0.73 -0.56
CA GLY A 50 -16.93 -0.18 0.46
C GLY A 50 -15.92 -1.13 1.09
N THR A 51 -14.63 -0.99 0.76
CA THR A 51 -13.53 -1.80 1.31
C THR A 51 -12.91 -1.14 2.54
N ARG A 52 -12.43 -1.95 3.49
CA ARG A 52 -11.57 -1.50 4.59
C ARG A 52 -10.13 -1.39 4.08
N TYR A 53 -9.64 -0.16 3.86
CA TYR A 53 -8.33 0.05 3.24
C TYR A 53 -7.18 -0.12 4.22
N THR A 54 -7.36 0.45 5.41
CA THR A 54 -6.40 0.56 6.49
C THR A 54 -6.99 0.10 7.82
N THR A 55 -8.31 -0.10 7.92
CA THR A 55 -9.03 -0.59 9.12
C THR A 55 -9.21 -2.11 9.15
N GLY A 56 -8.81 -2.81 8.08
CA GLY A 56 -8.93 -4.25 7.91
C GLY A 56 -7.59 -4.96 8.12
N ASP A 57 -7.31 -5.96 7.29
CA ASP A 57 -6.11 -6.79 7.39
C ASP A 57 -4.85 -6.11 6.86
N TYR A 58 -4.96 -4.89 6.36
CA TYR A 58 -3.89 -4.17 5.70
C TYR A 58 -3.61 -2.81 6.35
N VAL A 59 -2.37 -2.38 6.24
CA VAL A 59 -1.92 -1.00 6.43
C VAL A 59 -1.37 -0.48 5.10
N LYS A 60 -1.39 0.85 4.93
CA LYS A 60 -0.92 1.49 3.70
C LYS A 60 0.27 2.37 4.00
N ILE A 61 1.35 2.20 3.25
CA ILE A 61 2.53 3.06 3.33
C ILE A 61 2.64 3.78 2.00
N CYS A 62 2.55 5.10 2.04
CA CYS A 62 2.40 5.92 0.86
C CYS A 62 3.64 6.81 0.67
N SER A 63 4.06 6.98 -0.57
CA SER A 63 5.11 7.93 -0.94
C SER A 63 4.94 8.42 -2.37
N LEU A 64 5.53 9.57 -2.69
CA LEU A 64 5.74 10.00 -4.07
C LEU A 64 6.98 9.37 -4.70
N ASP A 65 7.86 8.78 -3.90
CA ASP A 65 9.07 8.09 -4.35
C ASP A 65 8.87 6.58 -4.26
N ARG A 66 8.94 5.91 -5.41
CA ARG A 66 8.86 4.46 -5.52
C ARG A 66 9.99 3.77 -4.76
N GLN A 67 11.20 4.31 -4.87
CA GLN A 67 12.39 3.71 -4.30
C GLN A 67 12.36 3.75 -2.77
N GLU A 68 11.84 4.83 -2.19
CA GLU A 68 11.64 4.96 -0.73
C GLU A 68 10.78 3.81 -0.16
N LEU A 69 9.75 3.36 -0.88
CA LEU A 69 8.89 2.26 -0.44
C LEU A 69 9.53 0.88 -0.61
N ILE A 70 10.34 0.69 -1.67
CA ILE A 70 11.09 -0.54 -1.90
C ILE A 70 12.14 -0.73 -0.81
N GLU A 71 12.93 0.31 -0.54
CA GLU A 71 13.94 0.29 0.51
C GLU A 71 13.33 0.10 1.90
N TRP A 72 12.12 0.62 2.13
CA TRP A 72 11.38 0.32 3.35
C TRP A 72 11.02 -1.16 3.43
N ALA A 73 10.46 -1.74 2.36
CA ALA A 73 10.03 -3.14 2.35
C ALA A 73 11.20 -4.13 2.47
N GLU A 74 12.37 -3.81 1.92
CA GLU A 74 13.57 -4.64 2.03
C GLU A 74 14.22 -4.58 3.41
N ARG A 75 14.10 -3.43 4.11
CA ARG A 75 14.70 -3.23 5.44
C ARG A 75 13.86 -3.85 6.53
N GLU A 76 12.55 -3.68 6.46
CA GLU A 76 11.66 -4.24 7.46
C GLU A 76 11.53 -5.74 7.19
N ASP A 77 11.82 -6.57 8.20
CA ASP A 77 11.64 -8.03 8.17
C ASP A 77 10.15 -8.37 8.26
N VAL A 78 9.35 -7.79 7.36
CA VAL A 78 7.93 -8.08 7.25
C VAL A 78 7.79 -9.43 6.57
N ASP A 79 7.03 -10.33 7.20
CA ASP A 79 6.77 -11.66 6.66
C ASP A 79 6.03 -11.57 5.31
N GLY A 80 6.79 -11.62 4.22
CA GLY A 80 6.28 -11.58 2.85
C GLY A 80 7.31 -11.03 1.85
N GLU A 81 7.30 -11.55 0.62
CA GLU A 81 8.12 -11.00 -0.46
C GLU A 81 7.43 -9.76 -1.06
N LEU A 82 8.21 -8.70 -1.30
CA LEU A 82 7.74 -7.52 -2.02
C LEU A 82 7.34 -7.92 -3.44
N SER A 83 6.03 -7.84 -3.73
CA SER A 83 5.50 -7.99 -5.08
C SER A 83 5.38 -6.63 -5.75
N THR A 84 5.91 -6.55 -6.97
CA THR A 84 5.66 -5.45 -7.90
C THR A 84 4.78 -5.86 -9.08
N ASP A 85 4.18 -7.06 -9.00
CA ASP A 85 3.33 -7.65 -10.04
C ASP A 85 1.89 -7.16 -9.93
N CYS A 86 1.70 -5.83 -9.98
CA CYS A 86 0.39 -5.23 -10.16
C CYS A 86 0.28 -4.58 -11.53
N HIS A 87 -0.81 -4.85 -12.24
CA HIS A 87 -1.11 -4.24 -13.55
C HIS A 87 -1.10 -2.71 -13.54
N CYS A 88 -1.30 -2.06 -12.39
CA CYS A 88 -1.23 -0.60 -12.29
C CYS A 88 0.19 -0.02 -12.39
N LEU A 89 1.24 -0.86 -12.34
CA LEU A 89 2.64 -0.43 -12.45
C LEU A 89 3.20 -0.57 -13.88
N ASN A 90 2.39 -1.04 -14.84
CA ASN A 90 2.77 -1.30 -16.24
C ASN A 90 2.11 -0.32 -17.22
#